data_AF-A0A1W9LNV7-F1
#
_entry.id   AF-A0A1W9LNV7-F1
#
_cell.length_a   1.000
_cell.length_b   1.000
_cell.length_c   1.000
_cell.angle_alpha   90.00
_cell.angle_beta   90.00
_cell.angle_gamma   90.00
#
_symmetry.space_group_name_H-M   'P 1'
#
loop_
_entity.id
_entity.type
_entity.pdbx_description
1 polymer ?
#
loop_
_entity_poly.entity_id
_entity_poly.type
_entity_poly.pdbx_seq_one_letter_code
_entity_poly.pdbx_strand_id
1 'polypeptide(L)'
;FDNWLPVDLYVGGAEHATRHLIYARFWHKFLQDIGVVSTTEPFHKLFHVGLIMAEDGRKMSKRWGNVINPDDVIEEYGADSLRLYEMFMGPFSESVVWNTKGLIGTRRFLEKVWKLNQKLNIKNQNDNVKLKNNELNKLIHKTIKKVTDDIENFKFNTAISALMILVNEMEKAGLILDAYHLILLKLLAPFAPHIAEELWSALGNKKSIFEEEWPKYDPEMLKDNIISLIIQVNGKVRDQIEIEVGKSEGEIKEMVLARESVKKWLGGKELSAKGRPASGWKKIIFIPNKLINIVV
;
A
#
# COMPACT_ATOMS: atom_id res chain seq x y z
N PHE A 1 -14.75 15.88 -28.61
CA PHE A 1 -14.85 14.44 -28.35
C PHE A 1 -13.54 13.74 -28.66
N ASP A 2 -12.92 14.00 -29.82
CA ASP A 2 -11.74 13.26 -30.27
C ASP A 2 -10.51 13.34 -29.35
N ASN A 3 -10.32 14.44 -28.59
CA ASN A 3 -9.19 14.56 -27.67
C ASN A 3 -9.39 13.82 -26.32
N TRP A 4 -10.61 13.38 -26.02
CA TRP A 4 -10.99 12.86 -24.69
C TRP A 4 -11.67 11.49 -24.75
N LEU A 5 -12.05 11.03 -25.95
CA LEU A 5 -12.67 9.74 -26.14
C LEU A 5 -11.71 8.75 -26.83
N PRO A 6 -11.83 7.46 -26.50
CA PRO A 6 -12.76 6.90 -25.52
C PRO A 6 -12.28 7.16 -24.08
N VAL A 7 -13.17 7.03 -23.11
CA VAL A 7 -12.79 7.21 -21.70
C VAL A 7 -11.81 6.11 -21.31
N ASP A 8 -10.62 6.48 -20.81
CA ASP A 8 -9.57 5.53 -20.46
C ASP A 8 -10.02 4.50 -19.41
N LEU A 9 -10.74 4.99 -18.39
CA LEU A 9 -11.17 4.19 -17.28
C LEU A 9 -12.54 4.65 -16.77
N TYR A 10 -13.49 3.72 -16.76
CA TYR A 10 -14.81 3.89 -16.18
C TYR A 10 -14.94 3.07 -14.90
N VAL A 11 -15.30 3.73 -13.80
CA VAL A 11 -15.53 3.07 -12.50
C VAL A 11 -17.01 3.11 -12.18
N GLY A 12 -17.61 1.96 -11.87
CA GLY A 12 -19.03 1.90 -11.53
C GLY A 12 -19.45 0.55 -10.97
N GLY A 13 -20.54 0.54 -10.20
CA GLY A 13 -21.03 -0.69 -9.57
C GLY A 13 -21.46 -1.76 -10.58
N ALA A 14 -21.30 -3.03 -10.21
CA ALA A 14 -21.66 -4.17 -11.05
C ALA A 14 -23.17 -4.25 -11.37
N GLU A 15 -24.01 -3.60 -10.56
CA GLU A 15 -25.46 -3.48 -10.76
C GLU A 15 -25.83 -2.77 -12.08
N HIS A 16 -24.90 -2.04 -12.69
CA HIS A 16 -25.13 -1.32 -13.94
C HIS A 16 -24.82 -2.12 -15.21
N ALA A 17 -24.31 -3.35 -15.07
CA ALA A 17 -23.87 -4.20 -16.18
C ALA A 17 -24.95 -4.45 -17.24
N THR A 18 -26.19 -4.71 -16.83
CA THR A 18 -27.28 -5.12 -17.74
C THR A 18 -28.19 -3.98 -18.19
N ARG A 19 -27.89 -2.73 -17.82
CA ARG A 19 -28.69 -1.56 -18.18
C ARG A 19 -27.81 -0.43 -18.69
N HIS A 20 -27.40 0.45 -17.80
CA HIS A 20 -26.63 1.65 -18.12
C HIS A 20 -25.43 1.36 -19.02
N LEU A 21 -24.65 0.32 -18.73
CA LEU A 21 -23.48 -0.03 -19.56
C LEU A 21 -23.85 -0.53 -20.96
N ILE A 22 -24.99 -1.22 -21.13
CA ILE A 22 -25.51 -1.61 -22.45
C ILE A 22 -25.98 -0.36 -23.21
N TYR A 23 -26.74 0.51 -22.54
CA TYR A 23 -27.23 1.74 -23.15
C TYR A 23 -26.12 2.69 -23.55
N ALA A 24 -25.08 2.84 -22.73
CA ALA A 24 -23.90 3.63 -23.04
C ALA A 24 -23.22 3.14 -24.32
N ARG A 25 -23.04 1.81 -24.46
CA ARG A 25 -22.45 1.21 -25.67
C ARG A 25 -23.35 1.37 -26.89
N PHE A 26 -24.66 1.17 -26.75
CA PHE A 26 -25.62 1.36 -27.83
C PHE A 26 -25.57 2.79 -28.37
N TRP A 27 -25.68 3.79 -27.49
CA TRP A 27 -25.62 5.19 -27.89
C TRP A 27 -24.27 5.58 -28.48
N HIS A 28 -23.16 5.06 -27.93
CA HIS A 28 -21.83 5.33 -28.49
C HIS A 28 -21.71 4.82 -29.92
N LYS A 29 -22.23 3.62 -30.21
CA LYS A 29 -22.24 3.05 -31.57
C LYS A 29 -23.12 3.85 -32.53
N PHE A 30 -24.32 4.23 -32.10
CA PHE A 30 -25.17 5.12 -32.90
C PHE A 30 -24.47 6.44 -33.22
N LEU A 31 -23.82 7.07 -32.23
CA LEU A 31 -23.06 8.30 -32.41
C LEU A 31 -21.87 8.13 -33.35
N GLN A 32 -21.25 6.94 -33.35
CA GLN A 32 -20.20 6.60 -34.30
C GLN A 32 -20.76 6.51 -35.72
N ASP A 33 -21.90 5.83 -35.92
CA ASP A 33 -22.52 5.64 -37.24
C ASP A 33 -22.89 6.97 -37.91
N ILE A 34 -23.30 7.97 -37.13
CA ILE A 34 -23.62 9.32 -37.63
C ILE A 34 -22.41 10.28 -37.66
N GLY A 35 -21.20 9.78 -37.36
CA GLY A 35 -19.96 10.54 -37.45
C GLY A 35 -19.70 11.56 -36.32
N VAL A 36 -20.40 11.44 -35.18
CA VAL A 36 -20.22 12.35 -34.02
C VAL A 36 -19.02 11.95 -33.16
N VAL A 37 -18.71 10.65 -33.09
CA VAL A 37 -17.52 10.13 -32.40
C VAL A 37 -16.72 9.20 -33.32
N SER A 38 -15.41 9.13 -33.10
CA SER A 38 -14.48 8.38 -33.94
C SER A 38 -14.19 6.95 -33.44
N THR A 39 -14.62 6.59 -32.23
CA THR A 39 -14.30 5.31 -31.57
C THR A 39 -15.50 4.37 -31.48
N THR A 40 -15.26 3.06 -31.41
CA THR A 40 -16.31 2.02 -31.44
C THR A 40 -16.95 1.70 -30.10
N GLU A 41 -16.26 2.03 -29.01
CA GLU A 41 -16.69 1.75 -27.63
C GLU A 41 -16.41 2.97 -26.75
N PRO A 42 -17.26 3.24 -25.75
CA PRO A 42 -17.15 4.43 -24.91
C PRO A 42 -16.04 4.37 -23.87
N PHE A 43 -15.60 3.17 -23.47
CA PHE A 43 -14.66 2.96 -22.36
C PHE A 43 -13.54 1.98 -22.77
N HIS A 44 -12.27 2.32 -22.49
CA HIS A 44 -11.14 1.40 -22.66
C HIS A 44 -11.08 0.33 -21.56
N LYS A 45 -11.30 0.75 -20.31
CA LYS A 45 -11.30 -0.14 -19.15
C LYS A 45 -12.52 0.13 -18.28
N LEU A 46 -13.15 -0.93 -17.81
CA LEU A 46 -14.23 -0.90 -16.81
C LEU A 46 -13.70 -1.51 -15.51
N PHE A 47 -13.91 -0.82 -14.39
CA PHE A 47 -13.61 -1.33 -13.06
C PHE A 47 -14.86 -1.32 -12.18
N HIS A 48 -15.18 -2.47 -11.58
CA HIS A 48 -16.31 -2.57 -10.67
C HIS A 48 -15.91 -2.26 -9.24
N VAL A 49 -16.57 -1.25 -8.67
CA VAL A 49 -16.46 -0.94 -7.23
C VAL A 49 -17.36 -1.87 -6.42
N GLY A 50 -16.89 -2.27 -5.25
CA GLY A 50 -17.66 -3.06 -4.29
C GLY A 50 -18.75 -2.27 -3.59
N LEU A 51 -19.73 -2.96 -3.01
CA LEU A 51 -20.79 -2.31 -2.24
C LEU A 51 -20.37 -2.09 -0.79
N ILE A 52 -20.60 -0.88 -0.28
CA ILE A 52 -20.52 -0.61 1.15
C ILE A 52 -21.87 -0.96 1.79
N MET A 53 -21.82 -1.93 2.69
CA MET A 53 -22.96 -2.41 3.49
C MET A 53 -23.03 -1.60 4.79
N ALA A 54 -24.22 -1.48 5.37
CA ALA A 54 -24.40 -0.88 6.69
C ALA A 54 -23.72 -1.74 7.78
N GLU A 55 -23.57 -1.18 8.99
CA GLU A 55 -22.94 -1.88 10.14
C GLU A 55 -23.62 -3.21 10.50
N ASP A 56 -24.90 -3.35 10.18
CA ASP A 56 -25.69 -4.57 10.39
C ASP A 56 -25.50 -5.64 9.29
N GLY A 57 -24.60 -5.40 8.33
CA GLY A 57 -24.30 -6.29 7.21
C GLY A 57 -25.33 -6.26 6.08
N ARG A 58 -26.38 -5.44 6.17
CA ARG A 58 -27.39 -5.30 5.11
C ARG A 58 -27.04 -4.13 4.18
N LYS A 59 -27.60 -4.14 2.97
CA LYS A 59 -27.45 -3.00 2.04
C LYS A 59 -28.04 -1.74 2.71
N MET A 60 -27.37 -0.59 2.60
CA MET A 60 -27.94 0.64 3.16
C MET A 60 -29.29 0.96 2.52
N SER A 61 -30.30 1.27 3.34
CA SER A 61 -31.66 1.55 2.90
C SER A 61 -32.40 2.44 3.89
N LYS A 62 -33.07 3.48 3.38
CA LYS A 62 -33.93 4.37 4.19
C LYS A 62 -35.01 3.58 4.94
N ARG A 63 -35.53 2.49 4.34
CA ARG A 63 -36.54 1.62 4.97
C ARG A 63 -36.05 1.00 6.28
N TRP A 64 -34.75 0.75 6.41
CA TRP A 64 -34.16 0.07 7.57
C TRP A 64 -33.54 1.04 8.57
N GLY A 65 -33.51 2.34 8.26
CA GLY A 65 -32.86 3.35 9.09
C GLY A 65 -31.37 3.10 9.28
N ASN A 66 -30.73 2.34 8.39
CA ASN A 66 -29.33 1.90 8.50
C ASN A 66 -28.40 2.62 7.51
N VAL A 67 -28.84 3.77 6.99
CA VAL A 67 -28.04 4.60 6.07
C VAL A 67 -27.06 5.41 6.90
N ILE A 68 -25.78 5.36 6.53
CA ILE A 68 -24.77 6.27 7.06
C ILE A 68 -24.79 7.49 6.15
N ASN A 69 -25.08 8.67 6.71
CA ASN A 69 -25.07 9.91 5.95
C ASN A 69 -23.64 10.44 5.86
N PRO A 70 -23.06 10.62 4.65
CA PRO A 70 -21.71 11.16 4.53
C PRO A 70 -21.57 12.56 5.13
N ASP A 71 -22.61 13.40 5.09
CA ASP A 71 -22.54 14.76 5.64
C ASP A 71 -22.29 14.75 7.15
N ASP A 72 -22.98 13.89 7.89
CA ASP A 72 -22.80 13.73 9.34
C ASP A 72 -21.35 13.27 9.67
N VAL A 73 -20.81 12.36 8.85
CA VAL A 73 -19.43 11.87 9.01
C VAL A 73 -18.42 12.98 8.67
N ILE A 74 -18.67 13.79 7.65
CA ILE A 74 -17.80 14.90 7.25
C ILE A 74 -17.82 15.99 8.33
N GLU A 75 -18.98 16.31 8.90
CA GLU A 75 -19.11 17.30 9.97
C GLU A 75 -18.33 16.88 11.22
N GLU A 76 -18.39 15.60 11.59
CA GLU A 76 -17.72 15.10 12.80
C GLU A 76 -16.22 14.82 12.60
N TYR A 77 -15.82 14.27 11.44
CA TYR A 77 -14.46 13.74 11.23
C TYR A 77 -13.66 14.43 10.11
N GLY A 78 -14.33 15.21 9.26
CA GLY A 78 -13.76 15.86 8.09
C GLY A 78 -13.72 14.98 6.83
N ALA A 79 -13.78 15.62 5.66
CA ALA A 79 -13.84 14.96 4.36
C ALA A 79 -12.65 14.03 4.08
N ASP A 80 -11.44 14.40 4.49
CA ASP A 80 -10.26 13.57 4.29
C ASP A 80 -10.28 12.29 5.11
N SER A 81 -10.85 12.32 6.32
CA SER A 81 -11.01 11.12 7.14
C SER A 81 -11.99 10.15 6.48
N LEU A 82 -13.12 10.64 5.98
CA LEU A 82 -14.09 9.84 5.24
C LEU A 82 -13.47 9.21 4.00
N ARG A 83 -12.87 10.02 3.12
CA ARG A 83 -12.23 9.55 1.87
C ARG A 83 -11.15 8.51 2.14
N LEU A 84 -10.27 8.78 3.10
CA LEU A 84 -9.20 7.86 3.46
C LEU A 84 -9.76 6.54 4.01
N TYR A 85 -10.80 6.60 4.85
CA TYR A 85 -11.47 5.41 5.36
C TYR A 85 -12.12 4.58 4.25
N GLU A 86 -12.82 5.22 3.33
CA GLU A 86 -13.45 4.52 2.20
C GLU A 86 -12.44 3.76 1.33
N MET A 87 -11.29 4.38 1.09
CA MET A 87 -10.22 3.76 0.33
C MET A 87 -9.42 2.72 1.13
N PHE A 88 -9.55 2.70 2.47
CA PHE A 88 -8.77 1.84 3.36
C PHE A 88 -9.52 0.60 3.87
N MET A 89 -10.86 0.66 3.95
CA MET A 89 -11.66 -0.36 4.64
C MET A 89 -11.58 -1.76 4.03
N GLY A 90 -11.19 -1.88 2.77
CA GLY A 90 -10.97 -3.16 2.09
C GLY A 90 -10.54 -3.00 0.63
N PRO A 91 -10.41 -4.09 -0.12
CA PRO A 91 -10.15 -4.04 -1.56
C PRO A 91 -11.28 -3.29 -2.29
N PHE A 92 -10.94 -2.39 -3.21
CA PHE A 92 -11.90 -1.49 -3.84
C PHE A 92 -13.02 -2.20 -4.64
N SER A 93 -12.76 -3.41 -5.14
CA SER A 93 -13.74 -4.21 -5.90
C SER A 93 -14.62 -5.11 -5.03
N GLU A 94 -14.33 -5.24 -3.74
CA GLU A 94 -15.03 -6.15 -2.85
C GLU A 94 -16.06 -5.41 -1.99
N SER A 95 -17.15 -6.09 -1.69
CA SER A 95 -18.15 -5.56 -0.76
C SER A 95 -17.62 -5.57 0.67
N VAL A 96 -17.87 -4.48 1.39
CA VAL A 96 -17.31 -4.23 2.72
C VAL A 96 -18.41 -3.75 3.66
N VAL A 97 -18.31 -4.13 4.93
CA VAL A 97 -19.25 -3.69 5.98
C VAL A 97 -18.70 -2.41 6.60
N TRP A 98 -19.51 -1.36 6.63
CA TRP A 98 -19.16 -0.11 7.30
C TRP A 98 -18.84 -0.37 8.79
N ASN A 99 -17.81 0.30 9.29
CA ASN A 99 -17.44 0.24 10.71
C ASN A 99 -16.89 1.59 11.16
N THR A 100 -17.71 2.34 11.89
CA THR A 100 -17.34 3.67 12.40
C THR A 100 -16.08 3.67 13.26
N LYS A 101 -15.77 2.57 13.98
CA LYS A 101 -14.51 2.46 14.74
C LYS A 101 -13.27 2.43 13.84
N GLY A 102 -13.40 1.90 12.63
CA GLY A 102 -12.32 1.90 11.63
C GLY A 102 -11.99 3.32 11.14
N LEU A 103 -13.01 4.16 11.01
CA LEU A 103 -12.86 5.56 10.60
C LEU A 103 -12.01 6.35 11.60
N ILE A 104 -12.22 6.14 12.90
CA ILE A 104 -11.40 6.76 13.96
C ILE A 104 -9.90 6.46 13.76
N GLY A 105 -9.56 5.26 13.27
CA GLY A 105 -8.18 4.89 12.95
C GLY A 105 -7.57 5.76 11.86
N THR A 106 -8.32 6.03 10.78
CA THR A 106 -7.87 6.90 9.69
C THR A 106 -7.74 8.36 10.11
N ARG A 107 -8.65 8.86 10.95
CA ARG A 107 -8.54 10.20 11.56
C ARG A 107 -7.26 10.34 12.38
N ARG A 108 -6.97 9.36 13.26
CA ARG A 108 -5.75 9.35 14.08
C ARG A 108 -4.48 9.31 13.24
N PHE A 109 -4.50 8.60 12.11
CA PHE A 109 -3.39 8.60 11.16
C PHE A 109 -3.16 10.01 10.56
N LEU A 110 -4.22 10.70 10.12
CA LEU A 110 -4.11 12.07 9.63
C LEU A 110 -3.59 13.04 10.70
N GLU A 111 -4.06 12.91 11.95
CA GLU A 111 -3.54 13.70 13.07
C GLU A 111 -2.05 13.43 13.34
N LYS A 112 -1.58 12.20 13.09
CA LYS A 112 -0.17 11.85 13.20
C LYS A 112 0.66 12.54 12.11
N VAL A 113 0.18 12.56 10.87
CA VAL A 113 0.82 13.32 9.78
C VAL A 113 0.90 14.80 10.13
N TRP A 114 -0.20 15.37 10.63
CA TRP A 114 -0.25 16.76 11.08
C TRP A 114 0.78 17.07 12.18
N LYS A 115 0.86 16.22 13.21
CA LYS A 115 1.84 16.36 14.30
C LYS A 115 3.28 16.22 13.82
N LEU A 116 3.55 15.38 12.81
CA LEU A 116 4.86 15.31 12.19
C LEU A 116 5.21 16.64 11.50
N ASN A 117 4.27 17.23 10.77
CA ASN A 117 4.48 18.52 10.10
C ASN A 117 4.84 19.64 11.09
N GLN A 118 4.17 19.69 12.25
CA GLN A 118 4.44 20.70 13.29
C GLN A 118 5.83 20.61 13.90
N LYS A 119 6.51 19.46 13.79
CA LYS A 119 7.87 19.29 14.27
C LYS A 119 8.92 19.76 13.25
N LEU A 120 8.51 20.05 12.01
CA LEU A 120 9.43 20.49 10.95
C LEU A 120 9.91 21.91 11.21
N ASN A 121 11.21 22.17 10.99
CA ASN A 121 11.81 23.50 11.20
C ASN A 121 12.17 24.12 9.85
N ILE A 122 11.22 24.87 9.30
CA ILE A 122 11.26 25.50 7.96
C ILE A 122 12.51 26.39 7.75
N LYS A 123 13.18 26.84 8.83
CA LYS A 123 14.34 27.74 8.75
C LYS A 123 15.65 27.08 8.29
N ASN A 124 15.71 25.75 8.18
CA ASN A 124 16.94 25.02 7.83
C ASN A 124 16.82 24.27 6.49
N GLN A 125 16.39 24.94 5.42
CA GLN A 125 16.50 24.49 4.02
C GLN A 125 17.96 24.40 3.53
N ASN A 126 18.88 23.87 4.34
CA ASN A 126 20.19 23.50 3.81
C ASN A 126 20.02 22.16 3.09
N ASP A 127 19.93 22.23 1.77
CA ASP A 127 19.79 21.16 0.75
C ASP A 127 20.83 20.02 0.81
N ASN A 128 21.65 19.95 1.86
CA ASN A 128 22.73 19.00 2.03
C ASN A 128 22.56 18.09 3.26
N VAL A 129 21.32 17.86 3.72
CA VAL A 129 21.09 16.71 4.60
C VAL A 129 21.14 15.46 3.74
N LYS A 130 22.36 15.01 3.43
CA LYS A 130 22.63 13.65 2.98
C LYS A 130 21.74 12.72 3.79
N LEU A 131 20.96 11.93 3.08
CA LEU A 131 19.99 10.96 3.54
C LEU A 131 20.70 9.95 4.46
N LYS A 132 20.98 10.36 5.71
CA LYS A 132 21.87 9.63 6.62
C LYS A 132 21.24 8.33 7.11
N ASN A 133 19.92 8.22 7.02
CA ASN A 133 19.21 6.98 7.30
C ASN A 133 18.91 6.25 5.99
N ASN A 134 19.84 5.36 5.61
CA ASN A 134 19.74 4.52 4.42
C ASN A 134 18.41 3.72 4.40
N GLU A 135 17.99 3.18 5.55
CA GLU A 135 16.78 2.35 5.63
C GLU A 135 15.50 3.17 5.44
N LEU A 136 15.40 4.36 6.04
CA LEU A 136 14.25 5.24 5.80
C LEU A 136 14.21 5.73 4.34
N ASN A 137 15.38 6.00 3.74
CA ASN A 137 15.45 6.37 2.33
C ASN A 137 14.92 5.25 1.42
N LYS A 138 15.40 4.01 1.64
CA LYS A 138 14.91 2.83 0.93
C LYS A 138 13.40 2.65 1.13
N LEU A 139 12.90 2.81 2.36
CA LEU A 139 11.48 2.72 2.64
C LEU A 139 10.66 3.76 1.87
N ILE A 140 11.15 4.99 1.73
CA ILE A 140 10.49 6.02 0.94
C ILE A 140 10.39 5.61 -0.53
N HIS A 141 11.51 5.20 -1.16
CA HIS A 141 11.49 4.75 -2.56
C HIS A 141 10.58 3.54 -2.77
N LYS A 142 10.59 2.58 -1.84
CA LYS A 142 9.64 1.45 -1.84
C LYS A 142 8.19 1.90 -1.70
N THR A 143 7.94 2.91 -0.86
CA THR A 143 6.60 3.48 -0.65
C THR A 143 6.13 4.23 -1.89
N ILE A 144 6.97 5.04 -2.52
CA ILE A 144 6.66 5.71 -3.80
C ILE A 144 6.25 4.67 -4.83
N LYS A 145 7.08 3.64 -5.06
CA LYS A 145 6.76 2.57 -6.01
C LYS A 145 5.44 1.89 -5.66
N LYS A 146 5.29 1.48 -4.40
CA LYS A 146 4.11 0.74 -3.95
C LYS A 146 2.82 1.56 -4.10
N VAL A 147 2.82 2.81 -3.68
CA VAL A 147 1.65 3.69 -3.77
C VAL A 147 1.32 3.98 -5.24
N THR A 148 2.32 4.21 -6.09
CA THR A 148 2.13 4.40 -7.53
C THR A 148 1.46 3.18 -8.16
N ASP A 149 2.07 2.00 -7.99
CA ASP A 149 1.55 0.75 -8.54
C ASP A 149 0.15 0.42 -7.98
N ASP A 150 -0.07 0.63 -6.69
CA ASP A 150 -1.34 0.32 -6.04
C ASP A 150 -2.46 1.28 -6.50
N ILE A 151 -2.19 2.56 -6.75
CA ILE A 151 -3.17 3.49 -7.31
C ILE A 151 -3.59 3.05 -8.71
N GLU A 152 -2.64 2.74 -9.59
CA GLU A 152 -2.92 2.28 -10.96
C GLU A 152 -3.73 0.97 -10.99
N ASN A 153 -3.57 0.14 -9.95
CA ASN A 153 -4.22 -1.16 -9.81
C ASN A 153 -5.40 -1.18 -8.84
N PHE A 154 -5.88 -0.02 -8.36
CA PHE A 154 -7.03 0.09 -7.45
C PHE A 154 -6.86 -0.66 -6.11
N LYS A 155 -5.62 -0.81 -5.65
CA LYS A 155 -5.25 -1.40 -4.35
C LYS A 155 -5.06 -0.32 -3.28
N PHE A 156 -6.03 0.59 -3.17
CA PHE A 156 -5.92 1.78 -2.34
C PHE A 156 -5.68 1.47 -0.85
N ASN A 157 -6.29 0.38 -0.34
CA ASN A 157 -6.11 -0.05 1.03
C ASN A 157 -4.66 -0.42 1.36
N THR A 158 -3.95 -1.06 0.42
CA THR A 158 -2.54 -1.38 0.61
C THR A 158 -1.61 -0.21 0.34
N ALA A 159 -2.02 0.76 -0.50
CA ALA A 159 -1.32 2.03 -0.65
C ALA A 159 -1.34 2.82 0.67
N ILE A 160 -2.52 2.97 1.27
CA ILE A 160 -2.70 3.67 2.55
C ILE A 160 -1.96 2.96 3.68
N SER A 161 -1.98 1.62 3.69
CA SER A 161 -1.17 0.82 4.64
C SER A 161 0.33 1.13 4.51
N ALA A 162 0.86 1.29 3.28
CA ALA A 162 2.25 1.67 3.05
C ALA A 162 2.56 3.07 3.59
N LEU A 163 1.65 4.02 3.40
CA LEU A 163 1.77 5.37 3.98
C LEU A 163 1.76 5.34 5.51
N MET A 164 0.90 4.52 6.13
CA MET A 164 0.87 4.33 7.59
C MET A 164 2.20 3.77 8.12
N ILE A 165 2.78 2.78 7.43
CA ILE A 165 4.10 2.23 7.77
C ILE A 165 5.18 3.32 7.66
N LEU A 166 5.21 4.06 6.55
CA LEU A 166 6.16 5.14 6.34
C LEU A 166 6.09 6.18 7.46
N VAL A 167 4.88 6.66 7.79
CA VAL A 167 4.65 7.64 8.86
C VAL A 167 5.12 7.13 10.22
N ASN A 168 4.91 5.84 10.53
CA ASN A 168 5.42 5.25 11.77
C ASN A 168 6.95 5.24 11.83
N GLU A 169 7.62 4.87 10.74
CA GLU A 169 9.08 4.83 10.69
C GLU A 169 9.70 6.23 10.68
N MET A 170 9.06 7.21 10.02
CA MET A 170 9.45 8.62 10.09
C MET A 170 9.39 9.16 11.52
N GLU A 171 8.32 8.82 12.26
CA GLU A 171 8.20 9.22 13.68
C GLU A 171 9.29 8.59 14.56
N LYS A 172 9.54 7.28 14.41
CA LYS A 172 10.59 6.56 15.16
C LYS A 172 11.98 7.09 14.88
N ALA A 173 12.26 7.43 13.62
CA ALA A 173 13.56 7.95 13.22
C ALA A 173 13.87 9.30 13.87
N GLY A 174 12.86 10.01 14.40
CA GLY A 174 13.01 11.36 14.95
C GLY A 174 13.53 12.38 13.92
N LEU A 175 13.62 11.98 12.65
CA LEU A 175 14.22 12.73 11.56
C LEU A 175 13.14 13.55 10.87
N ILE A 176 13.21 14.84 11.15
CA ILE A 176 12.63 15.94 10.38
C ILE A 176 13.52 16.14 9.15
N LEU A 177 13.27 15.37 8.10
CA LEU A 177 13.81 15.65 6.78
C LEU A 177 12.68 16.26 5.98
N ASP A 178 12.74 17.58 5.78
CA ASP A 178 11.72 18.34 5.06
C ASP A 178 11.42 17.69 3.70
N ALA A 179 12.46 17.25 2.97
CA ALA A 179 12.33 16.55 1.69
C ALA A 179 11.48 15.26 1.76
N TYR A 180 11.63 14.46 2.83
CA TYR A 180 10.84 13.23 3.01
C TYR A 180 9.38 13.52 3.35
N HIS A 181 9.14 14.57 4.13
CA HIS A 181 7.78 14.97 4.44
C HIS A 181 7.06 15.53 3.21
N LEU A 182 7.74 16.31 2.36
CA LEU A 182 7.19 16.77 1.09
C LEU A 182 6.80 15.58 0.18
N ILE A 183 7.62 14.52 0.12
CA ILE A 183 7.26 13.29 -0.59
C ILE A 183 6.03 12.62 0.02
N LEU A 184 5.99 12.48 1.35
CA LEU A 184 4.82 11.93 2.05
C LEU A 184 3.54 12.68 1.70
N LEU A 185 3.57 14.03 1.73
CA LEU A 185 2.40 14.86 1.40
C LEU A 185 1.95 14.64 -0.04
N LYS A 186 2.88 14.57 -1.01
CA LYS A 186 2.56 14.29 -2.42
C LYS A 186 1.89 12.93 -2.58
N LEU A 187 2.38 11.90 -1.89
CA LEU A 187 1.79 10.56 -1.94
C LEU A 187 0.42 10.47 -1.23
N LEU A 188 0.18 11.32 -0.22
CA LEU A 188 -1.08 11.37 0.53
C LEU A 188 -2.17 12.15 -0.19
N ALA A 189 -1.81 13.16 -1.00
CA ALA A 189 -2.73 14.10 -1.64
C ALA A 189 -3.89 13.45 -2.44
N PRO A 190 -3.72 12.34 -3.17
CA PRO A 190 -4.84 11.68 -3.85
C PRO A 190 -5.94 11.20 -2.88
N PHE A 191 -5.55 10.82 -1.66
CA PHE A 191 -6.45 10.25 -0.66
C PHE A 191 -7.02 11.31 0.29
N ALA A 192 -6.16 12.22 0.77
CA ALA A 192 -6.49 13.27 1.72
C ALA A 192 -6.00 14.64 1.19
N PRO A 193 -6.68 15.19 0.16
CA PRO A 193 -6.22 16.38 -0.55
C PRO A 193 -6.16 17.65 0.30
N HIS A 194 -7.11 17.84 1.22
CA HIS A 194 -7.24 19.11 1.94
C HIS A 194 -6.12 19.28 2.96
N ILE A 195 -5.86 18.24 3.77
CA ILE A 195 -4.77 18.22 4.74
C ILE A 195 -3.41 18.24 4.04
N ALA A 196 -3.28 17.57 2.88
CA ALA A 196 -2.03 17.59 2.13
C ALA A 196 -1.70 19.00 1.62
N GLU A 197 -2.67 19.71 1.03
CA GLU A 197 -2.51 21.10 0.57
C GLU A 197 -2.22 22.07 1.73
N GLU A 198 -2.97 21.96 2.83
CA GLU A 198 -2.80 22.83 4.01
C GLU A 198 -1.40 22.66 4.62
N LEU A 199 -0.95 21.42 4.82
CA LEU A 199 0.39 21.13 5.35
C LEU A 199 1.49 21.53 4.37
N TRP A 200 1.27 21.36 3.07
CA TRP A 200 2.19 21.77 2.01
C TRP A 200 2.40 23.29 2.02
N SER A 201 1.31 24.07 2.08
CA SER A 201 1.32 25.52 2.20
C SER A 201 1.98 25.99 3.50
N ALA A 202 1.68 25.31 4.63
CA ALA A 202 2.27 25.61 5.93
C ALA A 202 3.80 25.47 5.96
N LEU A 203 4.39 24.67 5.07
CA LEU A 203 5.85 24.55 4.89
C LEU A 203 6.46 25.67 4.04
N GLY A 204 5.67 26.63 3.58
CA GLY A 204 6.11 27.78 2.80
C GLY A 204 6.14 27.56 1.29
N ASN A 205 5.59 26.44 0.79
CA ASN A 205 5.44 26.21 -0.64
C ASN A 205 4.41 27.19 -1.21
N LYS A 206 4.74 27.82 -2.34
CA LYS A 206 3.91 28.90 -2.93
C LYS A 206 2.89 28.41 -3.95
N LYS A 207 3.14 27.23 -4.54
CA LYS A 207 2.25 26.60 -5.50
C LYS A 207 1.49 25.47 -4.82
N SER A 208 0.29 25.20 -5.31
CA SER A 208 -0.50 24.08 -4.83
C SER A 208 0.22 22.76 -5.05
N ILE A 209 0.03 21.81 -4.13
CA ILE A 209 0.58 20.46 -4.24
C ILE A 209 0.04 19.74 -5.49
N PHE A 210 -1.11 20.15 -6.03
CA PHE A 210 -1.70 19.55 -7.22
C PHE A 210 -1.06 20.04 -8.53
N GLU A 211 -0.19 21.07 -8.48
CA GLU A 211 0.63 21.49 -9.61
C GLU A 211 2.00 20.80 -9.64
N GLU A 212 2.31 20.01 -8.61
CA GLU A 212 3.60 19.36 -8.45
C GLU A 212 3.70 18.05 -9.22
N GLU A 213 4.92 17.72 -9.68
CA GLU A 213 5.18 16.39 -10.25
C GLU A 213 5.05 15.29 -9.19
N TRP A 214 4.49 14.15 -9.62
CA TRP A 214 4.45 12.92 -8.84
C TRP A 214 5.88 12.45 -8.51
N PRO A 215 6.16 12.04 -7.26
CA PRO A 215 7.50 11.63 -6.85
C PRO A 215 7.98 10.39 -7.62
N LYS A 216 9.28 10.38 -7.97
CA LYS A 216 9.93 9.26 -8.67
C LYS A 216 10.74 8.42 -7.68
N TYR A 217 10.74 7.10 -7.85
CA TYR A 217 11.58 6.21 -7.06
C TYR A 217 12.88 5.88 -7.79
N ASP A 218 13.93 5.57 -7.02
CA ASP A 218 15.19 5.05 -7.54
C ASP A 218 15.17 3.50 -7.48
N PRO A 219 15.30 2.79 -8.62
CA PRO A 219 15.36 1.33 -8.65
C PRO A 219 16.46 0.72 -7.77
N GLU A 220 17.59 1.39 -7.57
CA GLU A 220 18.68 0.89 -6.73
C GLU A 220 18.28 0.87 -5.23
N MET A 221 17.45 1.81 -4.81
CA MET A 221 16.94 1.91 -3.43
C MET A 221 15.87 0.86 -3.11
N LEU A 222 15.39 0.12 -4.12
CA LEU A 222 14.47 -1.00 -3.91
C LEU A 222 15.19 -2.28 -3.46
N LYS A 223 16.50 -2.36 -3.69
CA LYS A 223 17.28 -3.55 -3.36
C LYS A 223 17.45 -3.67 -1.85
N ASP A 224 16.89 -4.74 -1.32
CA ASP A 224 17.22 -5.19 0.03
C ASP A 224 18.63 -5.76 0.02
N ASN A 225 19.50 -5.21 0.86
CA ASN A 225 20.83 -5.77 1.06
C ASN A 225 20.79 -6.88 2.11
N ILE A 226 19.77 -6.84 2.97
CA ILE A 226 19.55 -7.77 4.07
C ILE A 226 18.11 -8.25 3.98
N ILE A 227 17.91 -9.55 3.96
CA ILE A 227 16.60 -10.20 3.96
C ILE A 227 16.42 -10.99 5.24
N SER A 228 15.21 -10.92 5.80
CA SER A 228 14.82 -11.75 6.92
C SER A 228 14.31 -13.11 6.44
N LEU A 229 15.11 -14.16 6.63
CA LEU A 229 14.76 -15.53 6.33
C LEU A 229 14.09 -16.21 7.54
N ILE A 230 12.87 -16.68 7.37
CA ILE A 230 12.16 -17.45 8.42
C ILE A 230 12.69 -18.88 8.44
N ILE A 231 13.03 -19.38 9.63
CA ILE A 231 13.46 -20.77 9.84
C ILE A 231 12.32 -21.57 10.44
N GLN A 232 11.93 -22.64 9.74
CA GLN A 232 10.92 -23.59 10.17
C GLN A 232 11.51 -24.98 10.38
N VAL A 233 10.94 -25.71 11.33
CA VAL A 233 11.18 -27.15 11.52
C VAL A 233 9.83 -27.85 11.54
N ASN A 234 9.61 -28.78 10.61
CA ASN A 234 8.32 -29.45 10.40
C ASN A 234 7.15 -28.46 10.28
N GLY A 235 7.37 -27.37 9.52
CA GLY A 235 6.36 -26.34 9.24
C GLY A 235 6.06 -25.36 10.38
N LYS A 236 6.68 -25.51 11.56
CA LYS A 236 6.55 -24.56 12.68
C LYS A 236 7.73 -23.60 12.69
N VAL A 237 7.46 -22.29 12.84
CA VAL A 237 8.50 -21.25 12.96
C VAL A 237 9.29 -21.47 14.24
N ARG A 238 10.62 -21.57 14.11
CA ARG A 238 11.55 -21.81 15.23
C ARG A 238 12.54 -20.69 15.44
N ASP A 239 12.85 -19.95 14.39
CA ASP A 239 13.79 -18.83 14.44
C ASP A 239 13.64 -17.95 13.18
N GLN A 240 14.35 -16.82 13.16
CA GLN A 240 14.46 -15.89 12.04
C GLN A 240 15.91 -15.39 11.96
N ILE A 241 16.44 -15.29 10.74
CA ILE A 241 17.80 -14.76 10.51
C ILE A 241 17.80 -13.67 9.47
N GLU A 242 18.64 -12.68 9.68
CA GLU A 242 18.98 -11.68 8.67
C GLU A 242 20.17 -12.18 7.86
N ILE A 243 20.02 -12.26 6.53
CA ILE A 243 21.08 -12.67 5.61
C ILE A 243 21.26 -11.63 4.53
N GLU A 244 22.50 -11.43 4.11
CA GLU A 244 22.78 -10.56 2.97
C GLU A 244 22.29 -11.19 1.67
N VAL A 245 21.73 -10.36 0.79
CA VAL A 245 21.28 -10.80 -0.53
C VAL A 245 22.49 -11.17 -1.38
N GLY A 246 22.45 -12.36 -1.98
CA GLY A 246 23.56 -12.90 -2.80
C GLY A 246 24.28 -14.09 -2.18
N LYS A 247 24.02 -14.44 -0.91
CA LYS A 247 24.52 -15.70 -0.33
C LYS A 247 23.93 -16.92 -1.02
N SER A 248 24.78 -17.92 -1.26
CA SER A 248 24.38 -19.17 -1.88
C SER A 248 23.48 -20.01 -0.95
N GLU A 249 22.66 -20.89 -1.52
CA GLU A 249 21.83 -21.82 -0.75
C GLU A 249 22.66 -22.69 0.21
N GLY A 250 23.89 -23.04 -0.16
CA GLY A 250 24.81 -23.79 0.70
C GLY A 250 25.20 -23.02 1.96
N GLU A 251 25.64 -21.77 1.81
CA GLU A 251 26.03 -20.91 2.92
C GLU A 251 24.85 -20.62 3.86
N ILE A 252 23.66 -20.39 3.30
CA ILE A 252 22.44 -20.16 4.09
C ILE A 252 22.08 -21.40 4.91
N LYS A 253 22.17 -22.61 4.33
CA LYS A 253 21.93 -23.86 5.05
C LYS A 253 22.90 -24.04 6.21
N GLU A 254 24.19 -23.79 6.00
CA GLU A 254 25.20 -23.87 7.06
C GLU A 254 24.91 -22.90 8.19
N MET A 255 24.60 -21.64 7.87
CA MET A 255 24.23 -20.62 8.86
C MET A 255 23.00 -21.04 9.67
N VAL A 256 21.97 -21.59 9.03
CA VAL A 256 20.73 -22.02 9.69
C VAL A 256 20.97 -23.22 10.62
N LEU A 257 21.76 -24.20 10.17
CA LEU A 257 22.03 -25.43 10.91
C LEU A 257 23.01 -25.22 12.06
N ALA A 258 23.86 -24.20 12.00
CA ALA A 258 24.77 -23.84 13.07
C ALA A 258 24.06 -23.29 14.32
N ARG A 259 22.81 -22.82 14.20
CA ARG A 259 22.08 -22.12 15.27
C ARG A 259 21.59 -23.05 16.37
N GLU A 260 21.78 -22.62 17.61
CA GLU A 260 21.35 -23.36 18.80
C GLU A 260 19.83 -23.55 18.86
N SER A 261 19.07 -22.53 18.48
CA SER A 261 17.61 -22.54 18.39
C SER A 261 17.10 -23.68 17.51
N VAL A 262 17.79 -23.94 16.39
CA VAL A 262 17.46 -24.99 15.42
C VAL A 262 17.97 -26.34 15.90
N LYS A 263 19.22 -26.42 16.38
CA LYS A 263 19.85 -27.65 16.89
C LYS A 263 19.00 -28.37 17.95
N LYS A 264 18.33 -27.62 18.83
CA LYS A 264 17.38 -28.17 19.84
C LYS A 264 16.27 -29.02 19.22
N TRP A 265 15.79 -28.66 18.03
CA TRP A 265 14.73 -29.39 17.33
C TRP A 265 15.27 -30.49 16.39
N LEU A 266 16.57 -30.51 16.13
CA LEU A 266 17.23 -31.51 15.29
C LEU A 266 17.68 -32.76 16.08
N GLY A 267 17.47 -32.78 17.40
CA GLY A 267 17.68 -33.96 18.24
C GLY A 267 19.12 -34.47 18.30
N GLY A 268 20.11 -33.58 18.19
CA GLY A 268 21.54 -33.95 18.29
C GLY A 268 22.11 -34.72 17.11
N LYS A 269 21.40 -34.79 15.96
CA LYS A 269 21.88 -35.48 14.76
C LYS A 269 22.73 -34.53 13.90
N GLU A 270 24.01 -34.84 13.73
CA GLU A 270 24.93 -34.10 12.85
C GLU A 270 24.78 -34.51 11.38
N LEU A 271 25.19 -33.62 10.47
CA LEU A 271 25.25 -33.89 9.03
C LEU A 271 26.44 -34.82 8.71
N SER A 272 26.24 -35.74 7.76
CA SER A 272 27.38 -36.38 7.10
C SER A 272 28.10 -35.38 6.18
N ALA A 273 29.41 -35.55 5.99
CA ALA A 273 30.33 -34.67 5.23
C ALA A 273 29.98 -34.39 3.75
N LYS A 274 28.78 -34.78 3.28
CA LYS A 274 28.28 -34.59 1.90
C LYS A 274 26.90 -33.91 1.84
N GLY A 275 26.49 -33.20 2.89
CA GLY A 275 25.21 -32.46 2.88
C GLY A 275 23.96 -33.36 2.85
N ARG A 276 24.11 -34.65 3.18
CA ARG A 276 22.99 -35.59 3.34
C ARG A 276 22.68 -35.77 4.82
N PRO A 277 21.40 -35.77 5.21
CA PRO A 277 21.01 -36.01 6.58
C PRO A 277 21.47 -37.37 7.11
N ALA A 278 21.99 -37.40 8.33
CA ALA A 278 22.07 -38.65 9.09
C ALA A 278 20.65 -39.19 9.35
N SER A 279 20.50 -40.51 9.34
CA SER A 279 19.23 -41.25 9.37
C SER A 279 18.12 -40.55 10.17
N GLY A 280 17.15 -40.00 9.44
CA GLY A 280 15.99 -39.31 10.02
C GLY A 280 15.48 -38.14 9.19
N TRP A 281 16.34 -37.27 8.65
CA TRP A 281 15.79 -36.08 7.97
C TRP A 281 15.35 -36.40 6.56
N LYS A 282 14.18 -35.87 6.18
CA LYS A 282 13.55 -36.17 4.90
C LYS A 282 13.98 -35.19 3.81
N LYS A 283 13.98 -33.88 4.10
CA LYS A 283 14.25 -32.83 3.10
C LYS A 283 14.48 -31.45 3.75
N ILE A 284 15.30 -30.61 3.13
CA ILE A 284 15.33 -29.17 3.39
C ILE A 284 14.63 -28.47 2.22
N ILE A 285 13.64 -27.64 2.51
CA ILE A 285 12.92 -26.84 1.52
C ILE A 285 13.38 -25.40 1.68
N PHE A 286 14.08 -24.89 0.67
CA PHE A 286 14.53 -23.51 0.62
C PHE A 286 13.68 -22.73 -0.39
N ILE A 287 13.06 -21.65 0.06
CA ILE A 287 12.40 -20.68 -0.80
C ILE A 287 13.26 -19.41 -0.74
N PRO A 288 13.97 -19.07 -1.84
CA PRO A 288 14.85 -17.91 -1.88
C PRO A 288 14.16 -16.65 -1.35
N ASN A 289 14.87 -15.92 -0.51
CA ASN A 289 14.44 -14.65 0.09
C ASN A 289 13.15 -14.72 0.93
N LYS A 290 12.68 -15.90 1.32
CA LYS A 290 11.47 -16.07 2.14
C LYS A 290 11.66 -16.96 3.35
N LEU A 291 11.97 -18.25 3.14
CA LEU A 291 12.04 -19.21 4.23
C LEU A 291 12.92 -20.41 3.93
N ILE A 292 13.34 -21.06 5.01
CA ILE A 292 13.93 -22.40 5.00
C ILE A 292 13.15 -23.28 5.96
N ASN A 293 12.65 -24.42 5.47
CA ASN A 293 11.94 -25.40 6.28
C ASN A 293 12.72 -26.72 6.31
N ILE A 294 13.09 -27.15 7.51
CA ILE A 294 13.79 -28.41 7.75
C ILE A 294 12.75 -29.47 8.11
N VAL A 295 12.61 -30.49 7.26
CA VAL A 295 11.72 -31.61 7.49
C VAL A 295 12.52 -32.74 8.14
N VAL A 296 12.26 -32.96 9.43
CA VAL A 296 12.86 -34.01 10.27
C VAL A 296 11.86 -35.15 10.44
#